data_AF-A0A1V4WZY8-F1
#
_entry.id   AF-A0A1V4WZY8-F1
#
_cell.length_a   1.000
_cell.length_b   1.000
_cell.length_c   1.000
_cell.angle_alpha   90.00
_cell.angle_beta   90.00
_cell.angle_gamma   90.00
#
_symmetry.space_group_name_H-M   'P 1'
#
loop_
_entity.id
_entity.type
_entity.pdbx_description
1 polymer ?
#
loop_
_entity_poly.entity_id
_entity_poly.type
_entity_poly.pdbx_seq_one_letter_code
_entity_poly.pdbx_strand_id
1 'polypeptide(L)'
;MTMLCETCSKEFERTACPHCKEDVFRFGAYCYLCGGALAVEAPAGEETGEDDDFSRRVLCSDGACIGVIDERGICKVCGKPYTPESE
;
A
#
# COMPACT_ATOMS: atom_id res chain seq x y z
N MET A 1 22.27 -6.50 14.74
CA MET A 1 21.89 -6.06 16.10
C MET A 1 20.42 -5.71 16.07
N THR A 2 19.60 -6.34 16.91
CA THR A 2 18.14 -6.18 16.93
C THR A 2 17.74 -5.16 17.99
N MET A 3 16.74 -4.33 17.70
CA MET A 3 16.20 -3.31 18.60
C MET A 3 14.70 -3.55 18.81
N LEU A 4 14.21 -3.23 20.01
CA LEU A 4 12.79 -3.33 20.36
C LEU A 4 12.17 -1.93 20.39
N CYS A 5 11.00 -1.75 19.78
CA CYS A 5 10.25 -0.50 19.91
C CYS A 5 9.43 -0.49 21.21
N GLU A 6 9.61 0.53 22.05
CA GLU A 6 8.93 0.65 23.36
C GLU A 6 7.42 0.90 23.26
N THR A 7 6.93 1.34 22.10
CA THR A 7 5.51 1.65 21.88
C THR A 7 4.70 0.44 21.42
N CYS A 8 5.29 -0.43 20.59
CA CYS A 8 4.59 -1.56 19.98
C CYS A 8 5.24 -2.92 20.28
N SER A 9 6.34 -2.96 21.02
CA SER A 9 7.10 -4.16 21.39
C SER A 9 7.56 -5.02 20.20
N LYS A 10 7.64 -4.44 19.00
CA LYS A 10 8.10 -5.15 17.80
C LYS A 10 9.62 -5.09 17.71
N GLU A 11 10.22 -6.20 17.29
CA GLU A 11 11.64 -6.32 17.02
C GLU A 11 11.97 -5.86 15.59
N PHE A 12 13.06 -5.10 15.46
CA PHE A 12 13.57 -4.63 14.18
C PHE A 12 15.07 -4.89 14.09
N GLU A 13 15.52 -5.40 12.96
CA GLU A 13 16.92 -5.71 12.72
C GLU A 13 17.61 -4.56 11.98
N ARG A 14 18.84 -4.22 12.41
CA ARG A 14 19.76 -3.38 11.64
C ARG A 14 20.60 -4.24 10.69
N THR A 15 20.66 -3.84 9.43
CA THR A 15 21.41 -4.50 8.35
C THR A 15 22.14 -3.47 7.49
N ALA A 16 23.30 -3.84 6.95
CA ALA A 16 24.03 -2.99 6.00
C ALA A 16 23.39 -3.11 4.62
N CYS A 17 23.00 -1.98 4.02
CA CYS A 17 22.40 -2.00 2.68
C CYS A 17 23.43 -2.46 1.63
N PRO A 18 23.14 -3.47 0.78
CA PRO A 18 24.08 -3.93 -0.24
C PRO A 18 24.32 -2.90 -1.36
N HIS A 19 23.46 -1.89 -1.48
CA HIS A 19 23.53 -0.87 -2.53
C HIS A 19 24.28 0.39 -2.09
N CYS A 20 23.86 1.02 -0.99
CA CYS A 20 24.48 2.26 -0.50
C CYS A 20 25.48 2.06 0.64
N LYS A 21 25.59 0.84 1.19
CA LYS A 21 26.51 0.46 2.28
C LYS A 21 26.24 1.13 3.64
N GLU A 22 25.17 1.90 3.74
CA GLU A 22 24.74 2.50 5.00
C GLU A 22 24.06 1.46 5.91
N ASP A 23 24.20 1.64 7.23
CA ASP A 23 23.53 0.82 8.22
C ASP A 23 22.08 1.27 8.40
N VAL A 24 21.13 0.43 7.96
CA VAL A 24 19.71 0.74 7.94
C VAL A 24 18.90 -0.25 8.77
N PHE A 25 17.74 0.19 9.26
CA PHE A 25 16.75 -0.71 9.84
C PHE A 25 15.90 -1.38 8.76
N ARG A 26 15.67 -2.68 8.91
CA ARG A 26 14.91 -3.49 7.96
C ARG A 26 13.40 -3.38 8.22
N PHE A 27 12.79 -2.30 7.73
CA PHE A 27 11.34 -2.09 7.83
C PHE A 27 10.53 -2.74 6.71
N GLY A 28 11.17 -3.12 5.60
CA GLY A 28 10.52 -3.74 4.45
C GLY A 28 11.53 -4.29 3.44
N ALA A 29 11.06 -4.52 2.22
CA ALA A 29 11.87 -5.10 1.14
C ALA A 29 12.94 -4.14 0.56
N TYR A 30 12.81 -2.83 0.80
CA TYR A 30 13.65 -1.79 0.19
C TYR A 30 14.30 -0.90 1.25
N CYS A 31 15.47 -0.38 0.90
CA CYS A 31 16.23 0.55 1.71
C CYS A 31 15.55 1.93 1.70
N TYR A 32 15.21 2.46 2.87
CA TYR A 32 14.58 3.77 2.99
C TYR A 32 15.49 4.96 2.64
N LEU A 33 16.80 4.72 2.44
CA LEU A 33 17.76 5.76 2.04
C LEU A 33 18.01 5.80 0.53
N CYS A 34 18.15 4.64 -0.12
CA CYS A 34 18.55 4.58 -1.54
C CYS A 34 17.54 3.86 -2.45
N GLY A 35 16.50 3.25 -1.90
CA GLY A 35 15.50 2.48 -2.65
C GLY A 35 15.96 1.09 -3.11
N GLY A 36 17.24 0.73 -2.91
CA GLY A 36 17.75 -0.59 -3.27
C GLY A 36 17.13 -1.73 -2.44
N ALA A 37 17.01 -2.92 -3.01
CA ALA A 37 16.44 -4.08 -2.33
C ALA A 37 17.33 -4.54 -1.16
N LEU A 38 16.71 -4.81 0.01
CA LEU A 38 17.39 -5.28 1.22
C LEU A 38 17.40 -6.82 1.36
N ALA A 39 16.93 -7.53 0.33
CA ALA A 39 16.81 -8.98 0.25
C ALA A 39 16.02 -9.61 1.41
N VAL A 40 14.70 -9.73 1.24
CA VAL A 40 13.86 -10.73 1.94
C VAL A 40 13.04 -11.44 0.88
N GLU A 41 13.01 -12.77 0.94
CA GLU A 41 11.98 -13.57 0.29
C GLU A 41 10.64 -12.92 0.65
N ALA A 42 9.92 -12.45 -0.37
CA ALA A 42 8.63 -11.84 -0.17
C ALA A 42 7.80 -12.81 0.67
N PRO A 43 7.12 -12.38 1.74
CA PRO A 43 5.99 -13.18 2.21
C PRO A 43 5.12 -13.33 0.97
N ALA A 44 4.87 -14.58 0.55
CA ALA A 44 3.86 -14.87 -0.45
C ALA A 44 2.58 -14.26 0.12
N GLY A 45 2.28 -13.03 -0.32
CA GLY A 45 1.10 -12.32 0.10
C GLY A 45 -0.04 -13.23 -0.32
N GLU A 46 -0.80 -13.70 0.67
CA GLU A 46 -2.04 -14.39 0.41
C GLU A 46 -2.78 -13.55 -0.62
N GLU A 47 -2.99 -14.17 -1.78
CA GLU A 47 -3.76 -13.67 -2.89
C GLU A 47 -5.21 -13.59 -2.41
N THR A 48 -5.48 -12.53 -1.66
CA THR A 48 -6.79 -12.21 -1.13
C THR A 48 -7.65 -11.74 -2.28
N GLY A 49 -8.71 -12.49 -2.55
CA GLY A 49 -9.94 -11.96 -3.10
C GLY A 49 -10.02 -11.99 -4.62
N GLU A 50 -10.94 -12.81 -5.10
CA GLU A 50 -11.55 -12.80 -6.45
C GLU A 50 -12.12 -11.43 -6.91
N ASP A 51 -11.97 -10.35 -6.12
CA ASP A 51 -12.49 -8.99 -6.34
C ASP A 51 -11.39 -7.90 -6.41
N ASP A 52 -10.12 -8.27 -6.54
CA ASP A 52 -8.99 -7.33 -6.69
C ASP A 52 -8.65 -7.00 -8.15
N ASP A 53 -9.63 -7.09 -9.07
CA ASP A 53 -9.50 -6.44 -10.38
C ASP A 53 -9.72 -4.93 -10.20
N PHE A 54 -8.67 -4.23 -9.77
CA PHE A 54 -8.66 -2.76 -9.63
C PHE A 54 -9.15 -2.05 -10.91
N SER A 55 -9.02 -2.69 -12.07
CA SER A 55 -9.49 -2.20 -13.37
C SER A 55 -11.02 -1.97 -13.41
N ARG A 56 -11.78 -2.64 -12.53
CA ARG A 56 -13.24 -2.49 -12.44
C ARG A 56 -13.69 -1.41 -11.45
N ARG A 57 -12.77 -0.85 -10.65
CA ARG A 57 -13.11 0.19 -9.67
C ARG A 57 -13.25 1.54 -10.37
N VAL A 58 -14.45 2.11 -10.32
CA VAL A 58 -14.74 3.45 -10.84
C VAL A 58 -14.73 4.45 -9.69
N LEU A 59 -13.92 5.51 -9.80
CA LEU A 59 -13.91 6.60 -8.82
C LEU A 59 -15.23 7.39 -8.89
N CYS A 60 -15.62 7.99 -7.77
CA CYS A 60 -16.77 8.89 -7.75
C CYS A 60 -16.57 10.04 -8.75
N SER A 61 -17.62 10.40 -9.49
CA SER A 61 -17.61 11.54 -10.42
C SER A 61 -17.51 12.90 -9.70
N ASP A 62 -17.71 12.91 -8.39
CA ASP A 62 -17.41 14.07 -7.56
C ASP A 62 -15.91 14.11 -7.28
N GLY A 63 -15.17 14.98 -7.99
CA GLY A 63 -13.71 15.09 -7.88
C GLY A 63 -13.17 15.49 -6.50
N ALA A 64 -14.04 15.84 -5.54
CA ALA A 64 -13.67 16.03 -4.14
C ALA A 64 -13.93 14.80 -3.24
N CYS A 65 -14.58 13.75 -3.76
CA CYS A 65 -14.92 12.55 -3.02
C CYS A 65 -13.88 11.44 -3.23
N ILE A 66 -13.44 10.80 -2.14
CA ILE A 66 -12.47 9.68 -2.18
C ILE A 66 -13.12 8.31 -2.42
N GLY A 67 -14.43 8.27 -2.70
CA GLY A 67 -15.20 7.04 -2.80
C GLY A 67 -15.12 6.36 -4.16
N VAL A 68 -15.48 5.08 -4.18
CA VAL A 68 -15.70 4.29 -5.41
C VAL A 68 -17.18 4.00 -5.61
N ILE A 69 -17.58 3.83 -6.87
CA ILE A 69 -18.94 3.47 -7.29
C ILE A 69 -19.20 1.98 -7.03
N ASP A 70 -20.39 1.65 -6.54
CA ASP A 70 -20.86 0.28 -6.37
C ASP A 70 -21.54 -0.27 -7.64
N GLU A 71 -21.98 -1.52 -7.59
CA GLU A 71 -22.67 -2.20 -8.71
C GLU A 71 -24.01 -1.55 -9.09
N ARG A 72 -24.55 -0.67 -8.23
CA ARG A 72 -25.80 0.08 -8.47
C ARG A 72 -25.52 1.44 -9.10
N GLY A 73 -24.26 1.81 -9.34
CA GLY A 73 -23.90 3.11 -9.86
C GLY A 73 -23.90 4.22 -8.81
N ILE A 74 -23.84 3.88 -7.51
CA ILE A 74 -23.86 4.85 -6.41
C ILE A 74 -22.50 4.85 -5.68
N CYS A 75 -22.02 6.04 -5.30
CA CYS A 75 -20.81 6.15 -4.51
C CYS A 75 -21.00 5.59 -3.09
N LYS A 76 -20.12 4.66 -2.69
CA LYS A 76 -20.15 4.02 -1.36
C LYS A 76 -19.90 4.96 -0.17
N VAL A 77 -19.41 6.18 -0.43
CA VAL A 77 -19.05 7.17 0.61
C VAL A 77 -20.07 8.31 0.69
N CYS A 78 -20.35 8.98 -0.43
CA CYS A 78 -21.23 10.16 -0.45
C CYS A 78 -22.67 9.86 -0.87
N GLY A 79 -22.96 8.66 -1.40
CA GLY A 79 -24.30 8.27 -1.84
C GLY A 79 -24.79 8.94 -3.13
N LYS A 80 -23.96 9.75 -3.80
CA LYS A 80 -24.32 10.37 -5.08
C LYS A 80 -24.28 9.33 -6.22
N PRO A 81 -25.17 9.45 -7.22
CA PRO A 81 -25.09 8.64 -8.43
C PRO A 81 -23.86 9.01 -9.25
N TYR A 82 -23.28 8.02 -9.93
CA TYR A 82 -22.20 8.23 -10.88
C TYR A 82 -22.73 9.01 -12.10
N THR A 83 -22.07 10.12 -12.40
CA THR A 83 -22.33 10.94 -13.58
C THR A 83 -21.02 11.07 -14.34
N PRO A 84 -20.77 10.28 -15.40
CA PRO A 84 -19.57 10.46 -16.18
C PRO A 84 -19.56 11.88 -16.73
N GLU A 85 -18.40 12.52 -16.69
CA GLU A 85 -18.18 13.77 -17.39
C GLU A 85 -18.41 13.51 -18.89
N SER A 86 -19.44 14.16 -19.46
CA SER A 86 -19.67 14.15 -20.89
C SER A 86 -18.48 14.85 -21.55
N GLU A 87 -17.69 14.11 -22.33
CA GLU A 87 -16.66 14.65 -23.24
C GLU A 87 -17.20 15.77 -24.14
#